data_AF-A0A973GQK9-F1
#
_entry.id   AF-A0A973GQK9-F1
#
_cell.length_a   1.000
_cell.length_b   1.000
_cell.length_c   1.000
_cell.angle_alpha   90.00
_cell.angle_beta   90.00
_cell.angle_gamma   90.00
#
_symmetry.space_group_name_H-M   'P 1'
#
loop_
_entity.id
_entity.type
_entity.pdbx_description
1 polymer ?
#
loop_
_entity_poly.entity_id
_entity_poly.type
_entity_poly.pdbx_seq_one_letter_code
_entity_poly.pdbx_strand_id
1 'polypeptide(L)'
;MKSFARHIVSLIAFLASLSGTAQADIYQFIDDSGVVHFTNVPSGRVKKTTKVHAEARGPASSSAAARPAPTSTGSRRTEDIPVSYVNIINSACERYGVDPSLVHAIVKVESDFNPFAISRKGAMGLMQLMPQTASTMNVRNTFSPHENIEGGVKYLRYLLDRYEGNLSLSLAAYNSGETSVKKWGTI
;
A
#
# COMPACT_ATOMS: atom_id res chain seq x y z
N MET A 1 32.68 38.62 -30.99
CA MET A 1 31.54 37.83 -30.45
C MET A 1 31.70 36.30 -30.56
N LYS A 2 32.81 35.75 -31.08
CA LYS A 2 33.01 34.27 -31.20
C LYS A 2 33.88 33.62 -30.10
N SER A 3 34.45 34.40 -29.19
CA SER A 3 35.35 33.90 -28.13
C SER A 3 34.63 33.51 -26.83
N PHE A 4 33.55 34.22 -26.46
CA PHE A 4 32.82 34.00 -25.20
C PHE A 4 32.04 32.67 -25.17
N ALA A 5 31.61 32.17 -26.34
CA ALA A 5 30.89 30.91 -26.45
C ALA A 5 31.77 29.66 -26.22
N ARG A 6 33.11 29.78 -26.32
CA ARG A 6 34.03 28.65 -26.16
C ARG A 6 34.30 28.29 -24.68
N HIS A 7 34.03 29.20 -23.74
CA HIS A 7 34.28 28.95 -22.32
C HIS A 7 33.06 28.40 -21.58
N ILE A 8 31.84 28.72 -22.03
CA ILE A 8 30.59 28.19 -21.44
C ILE A 8 30.41 26.70 -21.79
N VAL A 9 30.75 26.31 -23.03
CA VAL A 9 30.70 24.90 -23.45
C VAL A 9 31.72 24.05 -22.69
N SER A 10 32.87 24.62 -22.30
CA SER A 10 33.89 23.90 -21.54
C SER A 10 33.58 23.74 -20.05
N LEU A 11 32.74 24.62 -19.46
CA LEU A 11 32.31 24.51 -18.06
C LEU A 11 31.17 23.49 -17.87
N ILE A 12 30.29 23.33 -18.87
CA ILE A 12 29.22 22.32 -18.85
C ILE A 12 29.78 20.91 -19.09
N ALA A 13 30.87 20.78 -19.86
CA ALA A 13 31.52 19.49 -20.09
C ALA A 13 32.30 18.96 -18.87
N PHE A 14 32.71 19.81 -17.92
CA PHE A 14 33.40 19.39 -16.71
C PHE A 14 32.45 18.90 -15.59
N LEU A 15 31.19 19.37 -15.59
CA LEU A 15 30.17 18.97 -14.62
C LEU A 15 29.44 17.66 -14.98
N ALA A 16 29.64 17.12 -16.17
CA ALA A 16 29.02 15.86 -16.62
C ALA A 16 29.81 14.60 -16.22
N SER A 17 30.98 14.74 -15.58
CA SER A 17 31.93 13.65 -15.36
C SER A 17 31.91 13.01 -13.96
N LEU A 18 30.98 13.40 -13.08
CA LEU A 18 30.86 12.86 -11.72
C LEU A 18 29.56 12.08 -11.47
N SER A 19 29.01 11.44 -12.51
CA SER A 19 27.94 10.45 -12.30
C SER A 19 28.53 9.16 -11.75
N GLY A 20 28.69 9.08 -10.42
CA GLY A 20 28.93 7.81 -9.75
C GLY A 20 27.76 6.87 -9.97
N THR A 21 28.03 5.62 -10.35
CA THR A 21 27.01 4.57 -10.40
C THR A 21 26.51 4.29 -8.98
N ALA A 22 25.30 4.72 -8.64
CA ALA A 22 24.65 4.31 -7.39
C ALA A 22 24.24 2.84 -7.52
N GLN A 23 24.94 1.94 -6.84
CA GLN A 23 24.54 0.54 -6.70
C GLN A 23 23.37 0.45 -5.70
N ALA A 24 22.16 0.27 -6.22
CA ALA A 24 20.95 0.05 -5.43
C ALA A 24 20.66 -1.45 -5.33
N ASP A 25 21.47 -2.18 -4.57
CA ASP A 25 21.21 -3.59 -4.26
C ASP A 25 20.15 -3.69 -3.15
N ILE A 26 19.11 -4.49 -3.37
CA ILE A 26 18.13 -4.87 -2.33
C ILE A 26 18.61 -6.17 -1.68
N TYR A 27 18.71 -6.15 -0.36
CA TYR A 27 19.11 -7.31 0.44
C TYR A 27 17.88 -7.93 1.09
N GLN A 28 17.83 -9.26 1.12
CA GLN A 28 16.84 -10.00 1.91
C GLN A 28 17.51 -10.86 2.98
N PHE A 29 16.87 -11.00 4.14
CA PHE A 29 17.23 -11.99 5.15
C PHE A 29 16.01 -12.56 5.86
N ILE A 30 16.17 -13.71 6.49
CA ILE A 30 15.14 -14.37 7.30
C ILE A 30 15.59 -14.32 8.75
N ASP A 31 14.73 -13.84 9.65
CA ASP A 31 15.02 -13.83 11.09
C ASP A 31 14.73 -15.21 11.74
N ASP A 32 15.07 -15.34 13.03
CA ASP A 32 14.89 -16.58 13.79
C ASP A 32 13.41 -16.99 13.93
N SER A 33 12.48 -16.07 13.70
CA SER A 33 11.04 -16.34 13.64
C SER A 33 10.53 -16.73 12.25
N GLY A 34 11.41 -16.81 11.25
CA GLY A 34 11.08 -17.18 9.88
C GLY A 34 10.50 -16.05 9.03
N VAL A 35 10.52 -14.80 9.51
CA VAL A 35 10.00 -13.64 8.77
C VAL A 35 11.06 -13.11 7.81
N VAL A 36 10.64 -12.86 6.56
CA VAL A 36 11.52 -12.31 5.51
C VAL A 36 11.54 -10.79 5.60
N HIS A 37 12.75 -10.22 5.71
CA HIS A 37 13.00 -8.78 5.76
C HIS A 37 13.73 -8.32 4.49
N PHE A 38 13.32 -7.19 3.94
CA PHE A 38 14.01 -6.51 2.83
C PHE A 38 14.62 -5.21 3.29
N THR A 39 15.87 -4.93 2.91
CA THR A 39 16.57 -3.69 3.31
C THR A 39 17.49 -3.19 2.20
N ASN A 40 17.66 -1.87 2.17
CA ASN A 40 18.59 -1.16 1.29
C ASN A 40 19.95 -0.89 1.96
N VAL A 41 20.15 -1.29 3.23
CA VAL A 41 21.41 -1.09 3.96
C VAL A 41 21.98 -2.47 4.35
N PRO A 42 23.18 -2.85 3.92
CA PRO A 42 23.80 -4.10 4.35
C PRO A 42 24.19 -3.99 5.82
N SER A 43 23.30 -4.42 6.73
CA SER A 43 23.60 -4.43 8.16
C SER A 43 24.44 -5.66 8.51
N GLY A 44 25.63 -5.44 9.08
CA GLY A 44 26.58 -6.50 9.45
C GLY A 44 26.13 -7.43 10.61
N ARG A 45 24.85 -7.38 11.02
CA ARG A 45 24.30 -8.24 12.08
C ARG A 45 23.70 -9.55 11.56
N VAL A 46 23.53 -9.72 10.25
CA VAL A 46 22.86 -10.89 9.67
C VAL A 46 23.88 -11.83 9.04
N LYS A 47 23.95 -13.07 9.54
CA LYS A 47 24.96 -14.08 9.15
C LYS A 47 24.81 -14.65 7.73
N LYS A 48 23.73 -14.33 7.00
CA LYS A 48 23.58 -14.67 5.57
C LYS A 48 22.74 -13.61 4.85
N THR A 49 23.39 -12.80 4.03
CA THR A 49 22.74 -11.92 3.06
C THR A 49 22.91 -12.52 1.67
N THR A 50 21.81 -12.73 0.96
CA THR A 50 21.85 -13.12 -0.47
C THR A 50 21.54 -11.88 -1.29
N LYS A 51 22.43 -11.53 -2.23
CA LYS A 51 22.17 -10.44 -3.18
C LYS A 51 21.02 -10.85 -4.09
N VAL A 52 19.98 -10.03 -4.18
CA VAL A 52 18.87 -10.23 -5.12
C VAL A 52 19.09 -9.28 -6.29
N HIS A 53 19.55 -9.82 -7.44
CA HIS A 53 19.67 -9.03 -8.67
C HIS A 53 18.28 -8.91 -9.30
N ALA A 54 17.78 -7.69 -9.45
CA ALA A 54 16.55 -7.43 -10.19
C ALA A 54 16.89 -7.31 -11.67
N GLU A 55 16.70 -8.38 -12.45
CA GLU A 55 16.91 -8.37 -13.90
C GLU A 55 15.57 -8.36 -14.66
N ALA A 56 15.52 -7.56 -15.73
CA ALA A 56 14.34 -7.21 -16.50
C ALA A 56 13.79 -8.36 -17.37
N ARG A 57 12.51 -8.24 -17.74
CA ARG A 57 11.62 -9.25 -18.36
C ARG A 57 12.07 -9.88 -19.71
N GLY A 58 11.82 -11.21 -19.82
CA GLY A 58 11.23 -11.94 -20.97
C GLY A 58 12.12 -12.97 -21.70
N PRO A 59 11.60 -13.91 -22.54
CA PRO A 59 10.38 -14.73 -22.51
C PRO A 59 10.68 -16.24 -22.22
N ALA A 60 9.64 -17.07 -22.15
CA ALA A 60 9.68 -18.48 -21.73
C ALA A 60 10.43 -19.45 -22.69
N SER A 61 11.16 -20.44 -22.14
CA SER A 61 10.98 -21.87 -22.48
C SER A 61 11.77 -22.84 -21.56
N SER A 62 11.02 -23.79 -21.01
CA SER A 62 11.36 -25.18 -20.62
C SER A 62 12.81 -25.63 -20.35
N SER A 63 13.04 -26.17 -19.14
CA SER A 63 13.60 -27.52 -18.99
C SER A 63 13.09 -28.17 -17.71
N ALA A 64 12.48 -29.34 -17.88
CA ALA A 64 11.89 -30.16 -16.86
C ALA A 64 12.96 -30.82 -15.96
N ALA A 65 12.75 -30.74 -14.65
CA ALA A 65 13.20 -31.76 -13.71
C ALA A 65 12.09 -31.91 -12.67
N ALA A 66 11.35 -33.01 -12.79
CA ALA A 66 10.23 -33.37 -11.93
C ALA A 66 10.68 -33.42 -10.46
N ARG A 67 10.20 -32.46 -9.66
CA ARG A 67 10.11 -32.59 -8.20
C ARG A 67 8.69 -33.07 -7.89
N PRO A 68 8.51 -34.01 -6.95
CA PRO A 68 7.19 -34.51 -6.61
C PRO A 68 6.32 -33.32 -6.17
N ALA A 69 5.12 -33.25 -6.75
CA ALA A 69 4.15 -32.21 -6.42
C ALA A 69 3.96 -32.17 -4.90
N PRO A 70 4.14 -31.01 -4.23
CA PRO A 70 3.54 -30.86 -2.93
C PRO A 70 2.03 -30.89 -3.15
N THR A 71 1.42 -31.93 -2.57
CA THR A 71 -0.01 -32.09 -2.40
C THR A 71 -0.69 -30.74 -2.21
N SER A 72 -1.66 -30.45 -3.06
CA SER A 72 -2.55 -29.30 -2.99
C SER A 72 -3.36 -29.33 -1.69
N THR A 73 -2.76 -28.85 -0.60
CA THR A 73 -3.46 -28.64 0.66
C THR A 73 -2.91 -27.38 1.31
N GLY A 74 -3.58 -26.26 1.06
CA GLY A 74 -3.24 -24.99 1.67
C GLY A 74 -3.65 -23.82 0.79
N SER A 75 -4.96 -23.65 0.60
CA SER A 75 -5.51 -22.31 0.41
C SER A 75 -4.78 -21.40 1.39
N ARG A 76 -4.05 -20.40 0.89
CA ARG A 76 -3.49 -19.31 1.70
C ARG A 76 -4.59 -18.91 2.68
N ARG A 77 -4.39 -19.20 3.96
CA ARG A 77 -5.41 -19.00 4.99
C ARG A 77 -5.87 -17.56 4.80
N THR A 78 -7.15 -17.38 4.48
CA THR A 78 -7.85 -16.23 5.01
C THR A 78 -7.46 -16.21 6.48
N GLU A 79 -6.55 -15.32 6.86
CA GLU A 79 -6.34 -14.89 8.24
C GLU A 79 -7.73 -14.85 8.90
N ASP A 80 -7.87 -15.31 10.14
CA ASP A 80 -9.17 -15.58 10.81
C ASP A 80 -10.09 -14.34 10.89
N ILE A 81 -10.60 -13.89 9.75
CA ILE A 81 -11.52 -12.77 9.60
C ILE A 81 -12.88 -13.33 9.97
N PRO A 82 -13.57 -12.75 10.96
CA PRO A 82 -14.92 -13.14 11.28
C PRO A 82 -15.80 -13.12 10.03
N VAL A 83 -16.50 -14.23 9.75
CA VAL A 83 -17.46 -14.34 8.62
C VAL A 83 -18.49 -13.21 8.64
N SER A 84 -18.85 -12.74 9.84
CA SER A 84 -19.71 -11.57 10.03
C SER A 84 -19.15 -10.31 9.36
N TYR A 85 -17.84 -10.07 9.41
CA TYR A 85 -17.23 -8.90 8.79
C TYR A 85 -17.25 -9.00 7.27
N VAL A 86 -16.99 -10.18 6.72
CA VAL A 86 -17.11 -10.45 5.27
C VAL A 86 -18.52 -10.11 4.78
N ASN A 87 -19.56 -10.55 5.49
CA ASN A 87 -20.95 -10.30 5.11
C ASN A 87 -21.31 -8.80 5.20
N ILE A 88 -20.85 -8.10 6.24
CA ILE A 88 -21.05 -6.66 6.39
C ILE A 88 -20.35 -5.91 5.25
N ILE A 89 -19.09 -6.24 4.95
CA ILE A 89 -18.32 -5.64 3.85
C ILE A 89 -19.05 -5.84 2.53
N ASN A 90 -19.44 -7.08 2.19
CA ASN A 90 -20.13 -7.37 0.94
C ASN A 90 -21.43 -6.57 0.81
N SER A 91 -22.23 -6.52 1.88
CA SER A 91 -23.50 -5.78 1.90
C SER A 91 -23.31 -4.27 1.72
N ALA A 92 -22.29 -3.71 2.37
CA ALA A 92 -21.93 -2.30 2.23
C ALA A 92 -21.44 -1.98 0.81
N CYS A 93 -20.57 -2.83 0.28
CA CYS A 93 -20.00 -2.69 -1.05
C CYS A 93 -21.06 -2.76 -2.16
N GLU A 94 -22.04 -3.65 -2.02
CA GLU A 94 -23.19 -3.74 -2.93
C GLU A 94 -24.02 -2.46 -2.91
N ARG A 95 -24.32 -1.92 -1.71
CA ARG A 95 -25.09 -0.67 -1.56
C ARG A 95 -24.40 0.54 -2.20
N TYR A 96 -23.09 0.64 -2.05
CA TYR A 96 -22.33 1.84 -2.42
C TYR A 96 -21.52 1.68 -3.72
N GLY A 97 -21.54 0.51 -4.37
CA GLY A 97 -20.84 0.27 -5.62
C GLY A 97 -19.32 0.38 -5.48
N VAL A 98 -18.74 -0.28 -4.48
CA VAL A 98 -17.30 -0.35 -4.22
C VAL A 98 -16.83 -1.81 -4.30
N ASP A 99 -15.61 -2.07 -4.77
CA ASP A 99 -15.06 -3.43 -4.79
C ASP A 99 -14.83 -3.96 -3.36
N PRO A 100 -15.44 -5.10 -2.96
CA PRO A 100 -15.22 -5.73 -1.66
C PRO A 100 -13.74 -6.03 -1.37
N SER A 101 -12.97 -6.41 -2.39
CA SER A 101 -11.55 -6.74 -2.23
C SER A 101 -10.74 -5.53 -1.78
N LEU A 102 -11.07 -4.35 -2.32
CA LEU A 102 -10.48 -3.08 -1.90
C LEU A 102 -10.81 -2.76 -0.44
N VAL A 103 -12.08 -2.93 -0.04
CA VAL A 103 -12.50 -2.67 1.34
C VAL A 103 -11.85 -3.63 2.32
N HIS A 104 -11.73 -4.91 1.97
CA HIS A 104 -10.97 -5.89 2.76
C HIS A 104 -9.51 -5.45 2.95
N ALA A 105 -8.85 -4.99 1.90
CA ALA A 105 -7.48 -4.51 1.97
C ALA A 105 -7.35 -3.27 2.87
N ILE A 106 -8.30 -2.32 2.78
CA ILE A 106 -8.34 -1.13 3.63
C ILE A 106 -8.51 -1.53 5.10
N VAL A 107 -9.51 -2.36 5.44
CA VAL A 107 -9.73 -2.79 6.83
C VAL A 107 -8.49 -3.49 7.40
N LYS A 108 -7.83 -4.34 6.59
CA LYS A 108 -6.57 -5.00 6.99
C LYS A 108 -5.47 -3.98 7.31
N VAL A 109 -5.27 -2.98 6.47
CA VAL A 109 -4.23 -1.94 6.66
C VAL A 109 -4.55 -1.01 7.83
N GLU A 110 -5.82 -0.64 8.00
CA GLU A 110 -6.25 0.37 8.97
C GLU A 110 -6.29 -0.18 10.41
N SER A 111 -6.77 -1.41 10.60
CA SER A 111 -7.02 -1.94 11.95
C SER A 111 -6.56 -3.38 12.16
N ASP A 112 -6.10 -4.06 11.11
CA ASP A 112 -5.91 -5.51 11.12
C ASP A 112 -7.16 -6.27 11.62
N PHE A 113 -8.34 -5.80 11.21
CA PHE A 113 -9.66 -6.30 11.64
C PHE A 113 -9.96 -6.16 13.15
N ASN A 114 -9.26 -5.29 13.88
CA ASN A 114 -9.59 -4.96 15.27
C ASN A 114 -10.70 -3.89 15.35
N PRO A 115 -11.93 -4.22 15.80
CA PRO A 115 -13.04 -3.27 15.85
C PRO A 115 -12.88 -2.20 16.95
N PHE A 116 -11.93 -2.38 17.87
CA PHE A 116 -11.64 -1.44 18.97
C PHE A 116 -10.35 -0.64 18.73
N ALA A 117 -9.79 -0.69 17.52
CA ALA A 117 -8.59 0.06 17.19
C ALA A 117 -8.79 1.57 17.35
N ILE A 118 -7.83 2.24 18.01
CA ILE A 118 -7.79 3.69 18.15
C ILE A 118 -6.37 4.17 17.80
N SER A 119 -6.25 5.04 16.81
CA SER A 119 -4.95 5.64 16.46
C SER A 119 -4.57 6.77 17.40
N ARG A 120 -3.29 7.16 17.40
CA ARG A 120 -2.80 8.34 18.16
C ARG A 120 -3.50 9.64 17.78
N LYS A 121 -4.01 9.73 16.54
CA LYS A 121 -4.74 10.90 16.04
C LYS A 121 -6.25 10.84 16.35
N GLY A 122 -6.75 9.74 16.92
CA GLY A 122 -8.14 9.56 17.28
C GLY A 122 -9.01 8.91 16.20
N ALA A 123 -8.42 8.28 15.19
CA ALA A 123 -9.16 7.45 14.24
C ALA A 123 -9.65 6.16 14.93
N MET A 124 -10.85 5.69 14.62
CA MET A 124 -11.52 4.63 15.41
C MET A 124 -12.11 3.50 14.54
N GLY A 125 -12.00 2.27 15.05
CA GLY A 125 -12.65 1.07 14.54
C GLY A 125 -12.01 0.47 13.29
N LEU A 126 -12.73 -0.42 12.63
CA LEU A 126 -12.24 -1.29 11.56
C LEU A 126 -11.64 -0.53 10.36
N MET A 127 -12.28 0.56 9.96
CA MET A 127 -11.90 1.40 8.84
C MET A 127 -11.25 2.73 9.28
N GLN A 128 -10.88 2.83 10.57
CA GLN A 128 -10.20 3.98 11.17
C GLN A 128 -10.83 5.33 10.81
N LEU A 129 -12.11 5.49 11.12
CA LEU A 129 -12.82 6.76 10.87
C LEU A 129 -12.40 7.81 11.88
N MET A 130 -12.01 8.99 11.40
CA MET A 130 -11.86 10.18 12.24
C MET A 130 -13.22 10.60 12.80
N PRO A 131 -13.31 11.20 14.00
CA PRO A 131 -14.59 11.56 14.62
C PRO A 131 -15.48 12.44 13.74
N GLN A 132 -14.88 13.42 13.05
CA GLN A 132 -15.60 14.29 12.12
C GLN A 132 -16.14 13.50 10.92
N THR A 133 -15.34 12.60 10.33
CA THR A 133 -15.77 11.74 9.22
C THR A 133 -16.91 10.82 9.66
N ALA A 134 -16.79 10.19 10.83
CA ALA A 134 -17.83 9.32 11.40
C ALA A 134 -19.16 10.09 11.56
N SER A 135 -19.10 11.33 12.08
CA SER A 135 -20.27 12.19 12.20
C SER A 135 -20.91 12.52 10.85
N THR A 136 -20.12 12.96 9.86
CA THR A 136 -20.62 13.26 8.49
C THR A 136 -21.21 12.02 7.81
N MET A 137 -20.67 10.83 8.09
CA MET A 137 -21.18 9.57 7.55
C MET A 137 -22.33 8.97 8.34
N ASN A 138 -22.81 9.63 9.40
CA ASN A 138 -23.90 9.20 10.26
C ASN A 138 -23.60 7.88 11.02
N VAL A 139 -22.34 7.69 11.42
CA VAL A 139 -21.88 6.60 12.30
C VAL A 139 -22.02 7.06 13.75
N ARG A 140 -22.89 6.38 14.52
CA ARG A 140 -23.12 6.73 15.94
C ARG A 140 -22.14 6.00 16.86
N ASN A 141 -21.85 4.74 16.54
CA ASN A 141 -20.88 3.93 17.27
C ASN A 141 -19.77 3.46 16.33
N THR A 142 -18.60 4.11 16.40
CA THR A 142 -17.43 3.74 15.59
C THR A 142 -16.80 2.40 15.97
N PHE A 143 -17.14 1.82 17.12
CA PHE A 143 -16.69 0.48 17.52
C PHE A 143 -17.69 -0.62 17.13
N SER A 144 -18.86 -0.26 16.58
CA SER A 144 -19.76 -1.23 15.96
C SER A 144 -19.21 -1.61 14.59
N PRO A 145 -18.87 -2.90 14.33
CA PRO A 145 -18.38 -3.33 13.03
C PRO A 145 -19.30 -2.92 11.88
N HIS A 146 -20.62 -3.07 12.07
CA HIS A 146 -21.62 -2.73 11.08
C HIS A 146 -21.61 -1.24 10.76
N GLU A 147 -21.72 -0.36 11.77
CA GLU A 147 -21.76 1.09 11.52
C GLU A 147 -20.43 1.62 10.98
N ASN A 148 -19.30 1.10 11.48
CA ASN A 148 -17.97 1.54 11.05
C ASN A 148 -17.70 1.18 9.59
N ILE A 149 -18.00 -0.07 9.18
CA ILE A 149 -17.83 -0.50 7.79
C ILE A 149 -18.81 0.25 6.88
N GLU A 150 -20.09 0.38 7.25
CA GLU A 150 -21.06 1.15 6.47
C GLU A 150 -20.59 2.58 6.23
N GLY A 151 -20.18 3.27 7.29
CA GLY A 151 -19.71 4.65 7.21
C GLY A 151 -18.41 4.78 6.41
N GLY A 152 -17.47 3.84 6.57
CA GLY A 152 -16.21 3.87 5.85
C GLY A 152 -16.35 3.57 4.36
N VAL A 153 -17.20 2.60 3.97
CA VAL A 153 -17.49 2.33 2.56
C VAL A 153 -18.23 3.50 1.91
N LYS A 154 -19.20 4.09 2.62
CA LYS A 154 -19.88 5.31 2.18
C LYS A 154 -18.89 6.47 1.97
N TYR A 155 -17.93 6.65 2.89
CA TYR A 155 -16.90 7.68 2.75
C TYR A 155 -15.99 7.42 1.56
N LEU A 156 -15.56 6.16 1.36
CA LEU A 156 -14.74 5.77 0.23
C LEU A 156 -15.46 6.02 -1.11
N ARG A 157 -16.75 5.69 -1.21
CA ARG A 157 -17.58 6.03 -2.39
C ARG A 157 -17.61 7.54 -2.63
N TYR A 158 -17.85 8.33 -1.60
CA TYR A 158 -17.82 9.79 -1.70
C TYR A 158 -16.48 10.31 -2.23
N LEU A 159 -15.34 9.75 -1.78
CA LEU A 159 -14.02 10.14 -2.30
C LEU A 159 -13.85 9.70 -3.76
N LEU A 160 -14.27 8.49 -4.12
CA LEU A 160 -14.24 8.02 -5.50
C LEU A 160 -15.06 8.93 -6.41
N ASP A 161 -16.26 9.38 -5.99
CA ASP A 161 -17.04 10.36 -6.76
C ASP A 161 -16.33 11.70 -6.88
N ARG A 162 -15.78 12.20 -5.77
CA ARG A 162 -15.08 13.48 -5.70
C ARG A 162 -13.86 13.55 -6.61
N TYR A 163 -13.15 12.44 -6.77
CA TYR A 163 -11.95 12.34 -7.59
C TYR A 163 -12.21 11.59 -8.91
N GLU A 164 -13.46 11.57 -9.39
CA GLU A 164 -13.83 11.07 -10.72
C GLU A 164 -13.38 9.62 -10.99
N GLY A 165 -13.44 8.78 -9.96
CA GLY A 165 -13.01 7.38 -10.01
C GLY A 165 -11.50 7.16 -9.93
N ASN A 166 -10.69 8.22 -9.76
CA ASN A 166 -9.26 8.07 -9.55
C ASN A 166 -8.98 7.44 -8.18
N LEU A 167 -8.74 6.13 -8.21
CA LEU A 167 -8.51 5.32 -7.02
C LEU A 167 -7.32 5.83 -6.21
N SER A 168 -6.21 6.19 -6.86
CA SER A 168 -5.01 6.64 -6.17
C SER A 168 -5.25 7.94 -5.40
N LEU A 169 -5.91 8.93 -6.01
CA LEU A 169 -6.26 10.18 -5.33
C LEU A 169 -7.27 9.96 -4.20
N SER A 170 -8.22 9.05 -4.41
CA SER A 170 -9.24 8.71 -3.42
C SER A 170 -8.60 8.06 -2.18
N LEU A 171 -7.68 7.12 -2.36
CA LEU A 171 -6.96 6.48 -1.26
C LEU A 171 -6.01 7.45 -0.55
N ALA A 172 -5.34 8.33 -1.30
CA ALA A 172 -4.54 9.40 -0.69
C ALA A 172 -5.40 10.32 0.19
N ALA A 173 -6.59 10.69 -0.28
CA ALA A 173 -7.53 11.52 0.47
C ALA A 173 -8.13 10.78 1.67
N TYR A 174 -8.38 9.47 1.53
CA TYR A 174 -8.87 8.63 2.62
C TYR A 174 -7.89 8.65 3.80
N ASN A 175 -6.60 8.47 3.52
CA ASN A 175 -5.55 8.42 4.56
C ASN A 175 -5.15 9.80 5.10
N SER A 176 -5.03 10.81 4.23
CA SER A 176 -4.46 12.13 4.57
C SER A 176 -5.50 13.24 4.75
N GLY A 177 -6.78 12.94 4.53
CA GLY A 177 -7.86 13.93 4.44
C GLY A 177 -7.91 14.65 3.10
N GLU A 178 -9.12 15.10 2.71
CA GLU A 178 -9.40 15.74 1.41
C GLU A 178 -8.60 17.02 1.14
N THR A 179 -8.33 17.80 2.18
CA THR A 179 -7.64 19.10 2.08
C THR A 179 -6.18 18.93 1.67
N SER A 180 -5.56 17.80 2.04
CA SER A 180 -4.17 17.48 1.72
C SER A 180 -3.99 17.21 0.22
N VAL A 181 -4.96 16.53 -0.41
CA VAL A 181 -4.86 16.11 -1.83
C VAL A 181 -5.21 17.24 -2.79
N LYS A 182 -6.15 18.12 -2.43
CA LYS A 182 -6.47 19.33 -3.24
C LYS A 182 -5.24 20.23 -3.47
N LYS A 183 -4.25 20.19 -2.57
CA LYS A 183 -3.08 21.05 -2.64
C LYS A 183 -2.03 20.57 -3.66
N TRP A 184 -2.10 19.32 -4.12
CA TRP A 184 -1.02 18.72 -4.91
C TRP A 184 -1.41 18.21 -6.29
N GLY A 185 -2.69 18.12 -6.65
CA GLY A 185 -3.20 17.96 -8.04
C GLY A 185 -2.78 16.70 -8.83
N THR A 186 -1.77 16.00 -8.36
CA THR A 186 -1.08 14.85 -8.96
C THR A 186 -0.29 14.19 -7.83
N ILE A 187 -0.32 12.86 -7.79
CA ILE A 187 0.49 11.98 -6.94
C ILE A 187 1.45 11.20 -7.82
#